data_AF-A0AA51CD10-F1
#
_entry.id   AF-A0AA51CD10-F1
#
_cell.length_a   1.000
_cell.length_b   1.000
_cell.length_c   1.000
_cell.angle_alpha   90.00
_cell.angle_beta   90.00
_cell.angle_gamma   90.00
#
_symmetry.space_group_name_H-M   'P 1'
#
loop_
_entity.id
_entity.type
_entity.pdbx_description
1 polymer ?
#
loop_
_entity_poly.entity_id
_entity_poly.type
_entity_poly.pdbx_seq_one_letter_code
_entity_poly.pdbx_strand_id
1 'polypeptide(L)' 'MYPYHNKIKQRIKNGELETYYFCQSYPKIGECLVLIFKTEPILRPIRPHKYHEYMDLLVEIKGKSKEE' A
#
# COMPACT_ATOMS: atom_id res chain seq x y z
N MET A 1 5.24 16.59 8.38
CA MET A 1 4.46 15.45 8.91
C MET A 1 3.18 15.35 8.10
N TYR A 2 3.08 14.41 7.14
CA TYR A 2 1.81 14.15 6.44
C TYR A 2 1.12 12.97 7.13
N PRO A 3 0.06 13.20 7.92
CA PRO A 3 -0.61 12.16 8.73
C PRO A 3 -1.17 11.00 7.88
N TYR A 4 -1.32 11.23 6.58
CA TYR A 4 -1.80 10.26 5.60
C TYR A 4 -0.92 9.01 5.48
N HIS A 5 0.39 9.18 5.23
CA HIS A 5 1.27 8.03 5.01
C HIS A 5 1.45 7.20 6.28
N ASN A 6 1.56 7.85 7.44
CA ASN A 6 1.66 7.16 8.73
C ASN A 6 0.43 6.29 8.99
N LYS A 7 -0.77 6.79 8.71
CA LYS A 7 -2.01 6.00 8.86
C LYS A 7 -2.04 4.79 7.92
N ILE A 8 -1.61 4.95 6.66
CA ILE A 8 -1.53 3.81 5.73
C ILE A 8 -0.51 2.77 6.24
N LYS A 9 0.68 3.19 6.67
CA LYS A 9 1.70 2.29 7.22
C LYS A 9 1.19 1.54 8.46
N GLN A 10 0.42 2.19 9.34
CA GLN A 10 -0.23 1.55 10.47
C GLN A 10 -1.25 0.50 10.04
N ARG A 11 -2.13 0.82 9.09
CA ARG A 11 -3.12 -0.14 8.56
C ARG A 11 -2.46 -1.38 7.95
N ILE A 12 -1.35 -1.18 7.22
CA ILE A 12 -0.54 -2.28 6.67
C ILE A 12 -0.02 -3.17 7.80
N LYS A 13 0.56 -2.58 8.86
CA LYS A 13 1.06 -3.31 10.04
C LYS A 13 -0.03 -4.01 10.83
N ASN A 14 -1.25 -3.46 10.83
CA ASN A 14 -2.42 -4.06 11.46
C ASN A 14 -3.00 -5.24 10.66
N GLY A 15 -2.43 -5.61 9.52
CA GLY A 15 -2.94 -6.70 8.66
C GLY A 15 -4.22 -6.34 7.92
N GLU A 16 -4.54 -5.05 7.81
CA GLU A 16 -5.71 -4.58 7.05
C GLU A 16 -5.46 -4.55 5.54
N LEU A 17 -4.18 -4.60 5.12
CA LEU A 17 -3.82 -4.69 3.71
C LEU A 17 -4.16 -6.09 3.18
N GLU A 18 -5.04 -6.14 2.19
CA GLU A 18 -5.45 -7.39 1.55
C GLU A 18 -4.56 -7.74 0.37
N THR A 19 -4.30 -6.76 -0.51
CA THR A 19 -3.42 -6.93 -1.66
C THR A 19 -2.98 -5.57 -2.22
N TYR A 20 -2.11 -5.59 -3.23
CA TYR A 20 -1.67 -4.41 -3.95
C TYR A 20 -1.43 -4.72 -5.44
N TYR A 21 -1.56 -3.71 -6.29
CA TYR A 21 -1.25 -3.83 -7.71
C TYR A 21 -0.70 -2.53 -8.27
N PHE A 22 0.11 -2.64 -9.33
CA PHE A 22 0.62 -1.48 -10.07
C PHE A 22 -0.38 -1.10 -11.16
N CYS A 23 -0.72 0.19 -11.23
CA CYS A 23 -1.61 0.76 -12.22
C CYS A 23 -0.86 1.87 -12.98
N GLN A 24 -0.73 1.76 -14.29
CA GLN A 24 -0.02 2.79 -15.09
C GLN A 24 -0.93 3.98 -15.48
N SER A 25 -2.25 3.80 -15.47
CA SER A 25 -3.20 4.78 -15.98
C SER A 25 -4.35 5.02 -15.00
N TYR A 26 -4.02 5.35 -13.75
CA TYR A 26 -5.03 5.65 -12.73
C TYR A 26 -5.68 7.02 -12.98
N PRO A 27 -7.02 7.15 -12.90
CA PRO A 27 -7.72 8.39 -13.23
C PRO A 27 -7.14 9.61 -12.49
N LYS A 28 -6.74 10.64 -13.23
CA LYS A 28 -6.17 11.91 -12.71
C LYS A 28 -4.83 11.80 -11.97
N ILE A 29 -4.21 10.61 -11.93
CA ILE A 29 -2.92 10.38 -11.26
C ILE A 29 -1.87 9.86 -12.25
N GLY A 30 -2.24 8.95 -13.15
CA GLY A 30 -1.30 8.22 -13.99
C GLY A 30 -0.73 7.00 -13.26
N GLU A 31 0.58 6.81 -13.33
CA GLU A 31 1.24 5.67 -12.70
C GLU A 31 1.14 5.74 -11.17
N CYS A 32 0.65 4.66 -10.56
CA CYS A 32 0.56 4.52 -9.11
C CYS A 32 0.53 3.05 -8.66
N LEU A 33 0.91 2.84 -7.40
CA LEU A 33 0.76 1.57 -6.69
C LEU A 33 -0.53 1.68 -5.89
N VAL A 34 -1.51 0.85 -6.21
CA VAL A 34 -2.79 0.85 -5.52
C VAL A 34 -2.77 -0.21 -4.43
N LEU A 35 -2.93 0.23 -3.19
CA LEU A 35 -3.10 -0.64 -2.04
C LEU A 35 -4.59 -0.89 -1.80
N ILE A 36 -4.97 -2.16 -1.60
CA ILE A 36 -6.34 -2.58 -1.30
C ILE A 36 -6.41 -2.98 0.18
N PHE A 37 -7.28 -2.33 0.93
CA PHE A 37 -7.52 -2.57 2.35
C PHE A 37 -8.90 -3.17 2.60
N LYS A 38 -9.03 -3.96 3.67
CA LYS A 38 -10.31 -4.55 4.12
C LYS A 38 -11.31 -3.53 4.65
N THR A 39 -10.84 -2.36 5.08
CA THR A 39 -11.65 -1.31 5.71
C THR A 39 -11.70 -0.04 4.85
N GLU A 40 -12.68 0.82 5.09
CA GLU A 40 -12.75 2.09 4.38
C GLU A 40 -11.68 3.10 4.87
N PRO A 41 -11.06 3.85 3.96
CA PRO A 41 -11.16 3.70 2.51
C PRO A 41 -10.31 2.52 1.99
N ILE A 42 -10.93 1.76 1.09
CA ILE A 42 -10.44 0.49 0.56
C ILE A 42 -9.21 0.72 -0.33
N LEU A 43 -9.29 1.66 -1.27
CA LEU A 43 -8.24 1.91 -2.25
C LEU A 43 -7.36 3.09 -1.84
N ARG A 44 -6.04 2.89 -1.84
CA ARG A 44 -5.05 3.92 -1.57
C ARG A 44 -3.99 3.94 -2.67
N PRO A 45 -4.07 4.87 -3.64
CA PRO A 45 -3.03 5.04 -4.64
C PRO A 45 -1.82 5.75 -4.03
N ILE A 46 -0.64 5.17 -4.23
CA ILE A 46 0.66 5.71 -3.85
C ILE A 46 1.38 6.12 -5.14
N ARG A 47 2.03 7.29 -5.15
CA ARG A 47 2.75 7.77 -6.33
C ARG A 47 4.16 7.14 -6.42
N PRO A 48 4.77 7.05 -7.61
CA PRO A 48 6.04 6.34 -7.83
C PRO A 48 7.19 6.82 -6.95
N HIS A 49 7.32 8.12 -6.76
CA HIS A 49 8.34 8.71 -5.88
C HIS A 49 8.20 8.31 -4.39
N LYS A 50 7.09 7.68 -4.00
CA LYS A 50 6.86 7.15 -2.66
C LYS A 50 6.96 5.62 -2.58
N TYR A 51 7.16 4.90 -3.68
CA TYR A 51 7.20 3.43 -3.65
C TYR A 51 8.25 2.88 -2.69
N HIS A 52 9.42 3.51 -2.63
CA HIS A 52 10.49 3.08 -1.73
C HIS A 52 10.02 2.94 -0.27
N GLU A 53 9.16 3.85 0.22
CA GLU A 53 8.66 3.79 1.60
C GLU A 53 7.69 2.62 1.87
N TYR A 54 7.14 2.02 0.82
CA TYR A 54 6.14 0.95 0.90
C TYR A 54 6.70 -0.41 0.49
N MET A 55 7.69 -0.44 -0.41
CA MET A 55 8.33 -1.69 -0.86
C MET A 55 8.88 -2.49 0.32
N ASP A 56 9.56 -1.85 1.28
CA ASP A 56 10.09 -2.53 2.47
C ASP A 56 8.98 -3.20 3.30
N LEU A 57 7.85 -2.50 3.49
CA LEU A 57 6.69 -3.01 4.23
C LEU A 57 6.00 -4.16 3.49
N LEU A 58 5.90 -4.06 2.16
CA LEU A 58 5.28 -5.08 1.33
C LEU A 58 6.13 -6.35 1.23
N VAL A 59 7.46 -6.21 1.23
CA VAL A 59 8.40 -7.33 1.31
C VAL A 59 8.25 -8.06 2.64
N GLU A 60 8.17 -7.32 3.76
CA GLU A 60 7.98 -7.90 5.10
C GLU A 60 6.69 -8.74 5.18
N ILE A 61 5.58 -8.24 4.61
CA ILE A 61 4.31 -8.97 4.58
C ILE A 61 4.40 -10.22 3.71
N LYS A 62 4.99 -10.11 2.51
CA LYS A 62 5.13 -11.25 1.59
C LYS A 62 6.01 -12.36 2.17
N GLY A 63 6.97 -12.00 3.03
CA GLY A 63 7.78 -12.96 3.78
C GLY A 63 6.97 -13.74 4.81
N LYS A 64 6.03 -13.08 5.51
CA LYS A 64 5.19 -13.72 6.55
C LYS A 64 4.16 -14.69 6.00
N SER A 65 3.67 -14.51 4.77
CA SER A 65 2.69 -15.43 4.15
C SER A 65 3.27 -16.78 3.68
N LYS A 66 4.56 -17.05 3.91
CA LYS A 66 5.22 -18.33 3.56
C LYS A 66 5.54 -19.22 4.76
N GLU A 67 5.12 -18.83 5.95
CA GLU A 67 5.44 -19.53 7.20
C GLU A 67 4.14 -19.90 7.96
N GLU A 68 3.20 -20.54 7.26
CA GLU A 68 2.07 -21.29 7.84
C GLU A 68 1.78 -22.55 7.00
#